data_AF-A0A2V8SE75-F1
#
_entry.id   AF-A0A2V8SE75-F1
#
_cell.length_a   1.000
_cell.length_b   1.000
_cell.length_c   1.000
_cell.angle_alpha   90.00
_cell.angle_beta   90.00
_cell.angle_gamma   90.00
#
_symmetry.space_group_name_H-M   'P 1'
#
loop_
_entity.id
_entity.type
_entity.pdbx_description
1 polymer ?
#
loop_
_entity_poly.entity_id
_entity_poly.type
_entity_poly.pdbx_seq_one_letter_code
_entity_poly.pdbx_strand_id
1 'polypeptide(L)'
;MSDAGQGGLDRGAVKWALKEALDELLALGDAPIAARFEGGTIVLRPGKGDTQEKSIPIEVFFHKITMARDRLRVLEQKINSHPRLSDAEKVEMQQYVTRVYGSLTSFNVLFKDKDDWFVGARGGD
;
A
#
# COMPACT_ATOMS: atom_id res chain seq x y z
N MET A 1 5.33 -51.34 14.78
CA MET A 1 5.13 -51.04 13.34
C MET A 1 3.91 -50.16 13.25
N SER A 2 3.94 -48.89 12.90
CA SER A 2 5.02 -48.02 12.42
C SER A 2 4.56 -46.60 12.74
N ASP A 3 5.45 -45.83 13.35
CA ASP A 3 5.38 -44.37 13.37
C ASP A 3 5.53 -43.87 11.92
N ALA A 4 4.59 -43.06 11.47
CA ALA A 4 4.66 -42.37 10.18
C ALA A 4 4.18 -40.95 10.38
N GLY A 5 5.12 -40.11 10.81
CA GLY A 5 4.98 -38.67 10.81
C GLY A 5 4.65 -38.12 9.43
N GLN A 6 3.66 -37.23 9.38
CA GLN A 6 3.52 -36.20 8.37
C GLN A 6 2.68 -35.07 8.95
N GLY A 7 3.34 -34.20 9.71
CA GLY A 7 2.77 -32.99 10.27
C GLY A 7 3.74 -31.82 10.08
N GLY A 8 4.27 -31.68 8.86
CA GLY A 8 5.07 -30.50 8.52
C GLY A 8 4.15 -29.28 8.41
N LEU A 9 4.46 -28.22 9.14
CA LEU A 9 3.77 -26.93 9.01
C LEU A 9 3.81 -26.48 7.55
N ASP A 10 2.63 -26.25 6.96
CA ASP A 10 2.53 -25.75 5.58
C ASP A 10 3.22 -24.40 5.48
N ARG A 11 4.23 -24.32 4.61
CA ARG A 11 5.00 -23.09 4.39
C ARG A 11 4.12 -21.96 3.84
N GLY A 12 3.04 -22.29 3.13
CA GLY A 12 2.04 -21.33 2.67
C GLY A 12 1.32 -20.69 3.86
N ALA A 13 0.76 -21.51 4.73
CA ALA A 13 0.10 -21.10 5.96
C ALA A 13 1.03 -20.29 6.89
N VAL A 14 2.28 -20.72 7.08
CA VAL A 14 3.26 -20.01 7.91
C VAL A 14 3.60 -18.63 7.33
N LYS A 15 3.78 -18.53 6.01
CA LYS A 15 4.07 -17.26 5.35
C LYS A 15 2.88 -16.29 5.44
N TRP A 16 1.67 -16.81 5.35
CA TRP A 16 0.45 -16.01 5.48
C TRP A 16 0.27 -15.50 6.91
N ALA A 17 0.39 -16.37 7.92
CA ALA A 17 0.29 -16.00 9.32
C ALA A 17 1.38 -15.01 9.75
N LEU A 18 2.61 -15.18 9.25
CA LEU A 18 3.70 -14.24 9.52
C LEU A 18 3.46 -12.89 8.86
N LYS A 19 2.87 -12.87 7.66
CA LYS A 19 2.49 -11.63 7.00
C LYS A 19 1.38 -10.91 7.78
N GLU A 20 0.33 -11.62 8.19
CA GLU A 20 -0.74 -11.03 9.01
C GLU A 20 -0.20 -10.46 10.33
N ALA A 21 0.59 -11.23 11.07
CA ALA A 21 1.16 -10.77 12.33
C ALA A 21 2.11 -9.57 12.16
N LEU A 22 2.84 -9.49 11.03
CA LEU A 22 3.68 -8.33 10.72
C LEU A 22 2.86 -7.11 10.31
N ASP A 23 1.80 -7.30 9.53
CA ASP A 23 0.90 -6.23 9.10
C ASP A 23 0.16 -5.65 10.33
N GLU A 24 -0.26 -6.51 11.26
CA GLU A 24 -0.87 -6.16 12.55
C GLU A 24 0.12 -5.45 13.49
N LEU A 25 1.35 -5.98 13.64
CA LEU A 25 2.38 -5.40 14.50
C LEU A 25 2.88 -4.02 14.00
N LEU A 26 2.90 -3.82 12.69
CA LEU A 26 3.40 -2.60 12.07
C LEU A 26 2.32 -1.55 11.86
N ALA A 27 1.06 -1.85 12.21
CA ALA A 27 -0.10 -1.00 11.92
C ALA A 27 -0.08 -0.51 10.46
N LEU A 28 0.19 -1.41 9.52
CA LEU A 28 0.18 -1.12 8.08
C LEU A 28 -1.27 -0.93 7.60
N GLY A 29 -1.84 0.19 8.01
CA GLY A 29 -2.96 0.88 7.38
C GLY A 29 -4.23 0.06 7.20
N ASP A 30 -4.96 -0.16 8.30
CA ASP A 30 -6.41 -0.48 8.33
C ASP A 30 -7.26 0.71 7.83
N ALA A 31 -6.84 1.38 6.75
CA ALA A 31 -7.68 2.38 6.14
C ALA A 31 -8.91 1.66 5.58
N PRO A 32 -10.14 2.03 5.98
CA PRO A 32 -11.33 1.39 5.45
C PRO A 32 -11.60 1.88 4.03
N ILE A 33 -12.00 0.95 3.15
CA ILE A 33 -12.44 1.29 1.80
C ILE A 33 -13.80 2.00 1.87
N ALA A 34 -14.04 2.96 0.97
CA ALA A 34 -15.33 3.62 0.88
C ALA A 34 -16.44 2.62 0.50
N ALA A 35 -17.55 2.63 1.24
CA ALA A 35 -18.62 1.64 1.15
C ALA A 35 -19.11 1.34 -0.28
N ARG A 36 -19.14 2.34 -1.18
CA ARG A 36 -19.55 2.16 -2.58
C ARG A 36 -18.66 1.20 -3.40
N PHE A 37 -17.48 0.88 -2.89
CA PHE A 37 -16.49 0.03 -3.55
C PHE A 37 -16.34 -1.34 -2.89
N GLU A 38 -16.97 -1.60 -1.74
CA GLU A 38 -16.88 -2.89 -1.06
C GLU A 38 -17.36 -4.05 -1.96
N GLY A 39 -16.58 -5.15 -2.00
CA GLY A 39 -16.86 -6.32 -2.86
C GLY A 39 -16.67 -6.04 -4.35
N GLY A 40 -16.13 -4.88 -4.71
CA GLY A 40 -15.95 -4.45 -6.09
C GLY A 40 -14.79 -5.12 -6.80
N THR A 41 -14.59 -4.74 -8.06
CA THR A 41 -13.54 -5.29 -8.91
C THR A 41 -12.97 -4.21 -9.81
N ILE A 42 -11.65 -4.17 -9.94
CA ILE A 42 -10.95 -3.40 -10.97
C ILE A 42 -10.81 -4.25 -12.22
N VAL A 43 -11.24 -3.69 -13.35
CA VAL A 43 -11.11 -4.31 -14.67
C VAL A 43 -10.08 -3.52 -15.48
N LEU A 44 -8.94 -4.14 -15.75
CA LEU A 44 -7.94 -3.60 -16.66
C LEU A 44 -8.28 -4.04 -18.08
N ARG A 45 -8.72 -3.06 -18.89
CA ARG A 45 -9.05 -3.26 -20.30
C ARG A 45 -7.85 -2.97 -21.18
N PRO A 46 -7.33 -3.96 -21.93
CA PRO A 46 -6.27 -3.72 -22.91
C PRO A 46 -6.76 -2.78 -24.03
N GLY A 47 -5.90 -1.87 -24.49
CA GLY A 47 -6.22 -0.96 -25.61
C GLY A 47 -6.14 -1.61 -27.00
N LYS A 48 -5.73 -2.88 -27.09
CA LYS A 48 -5.70 -3.66 -28.33
C LYS A 48 -6.87 -4.66 -28.34
N GLY A 49 -7.49 -4.83 -29.50
CA GLY A 49 -8.49 -5.88 -29.72
C GLY A 49 -7.93 -7.27 -29.40
N ASP A 50 -8.82 -8.19 -29.02
CA ASP A 50 -8.54 -9.61 -28.78
C ASP A 50 -7.65 -9.96 -27.57
N THR A 51 -7.40 -9.01 -26.68
CA THR A 51 -6.70 -9.30 -25.42
C THR A 51 -7.68 -9.41 -24.26
N GLN A 52 -7.55 -10.47 -23.45
CA GLN A 52 -8.43 -10.71 -22.31
C GLN A 52 -8.29 -9.61 -21.23
N GLU A 53 -9.43 -9.15 -20.71
CA GLU A 53 -9.45 -8.25 -19.56
C GLU A 53 -8.84 -8.92 -18.33
N LYS A 54 -8.13 -8.12 -17.52
CA LYS A 54 -7.64 -8.58 -16.22
C LYS A 54 -8.51 -8.02 -15.12
N SER A 55 -9.17 -8.91 -14.40
CA SER A 55 -9.94 -8.61 -13.20
C SER A 55 -9.07 -8.70 -11.95
N ILE A 56 -9.22 -7.75 -11.03
CA ILE A 56 -8.53 -7.70 -9.74
C ILE A 56 -9.55 -7.31 -8.67
N PRO A 57 -9.71 -8.08 -7.56
CA PRO A 57 -10.53 -7.64 -6.44
C PRO A 57 -10.09 -6.27 -5.94
N ILE A 58 -11.03 -5.36 -5.71
CA ILE A 58 -10.68 -3.97 -5.41
C ILE A 58 -9.97 -3.83 -4.05
N GLU A 59 -10.24 -4.70 -3.10
CA GLU A 59 -9.56 -4.78 -1.80
C GLU A 59 -8.08 -5.14 -1.98
N VAL A 60 -7.77 -6.04 -2.92
CA VAL A 60 -6.38 -6.40 -3.23
C VAL A 60 -5.63 -5.22 -3.83
N PHE A 61 -6.29 -4.44 -4.68
CA PHE A 61 -5.70 -3.21 -5.21
C PHE A 61 -5.54 -2.16 -4.10
N PHE A 62 -6.58 -1.93 -3.31
CA PHE A 62 -6.59 -0.93 -2.26
C PHE A 62 -5.52 -1.22 -1.20
N HIS A 63 -5.35 -2.48 -0.79
CA HIS A 63 -4.26 -2.89 0.09
C HIS A 63 -2.87 -2.58 -0.51
N LYS A 64 -2.68 -2.72 -1.83
CA LYS A 64 -1.39 -2.31 -2.46
C LYS A 64 -1.18 -0.79 -2.38
N ILE A 65 -2.25 -0.02 -2.49
CA ILE A 65 -2.22 1.44 -2.38
C ILE A 65 -1.92 1.87 -0.94
N THR A 66 -2.56 1.28 0.07
CA THR A 66 -2.24 1.56 1.49
C THR A 66 -0.82 1.12 1.84
N MET A 67 -0.36 -0.05 1.38
CA MET A 67 1.04 -0.46 1.55
C MET A 67 2.05 0.54 0.95
N ALA A 68 1.73 1.17 -0.19
CA ALA A 68 2.59 2.18 -0.79
C ALA A 68 2.65 3.44 0.08
N ARG A 69 1.50 3.87 0.62
CA ARG A 69 1.40 4.96 1.59
C ARG A 69 2.32 4.72 2.79
N ASP A 70 2.23 3.54 3.38
CA ASP A 70 2.96 3.23 4.60
C ASP A 70 4.48 3.18 4.37
N ARG A 71 4.90 2.65 3.22
CA ARG A 71 6.32 2.69 2.82
C ARG A 71 6.83 4.11 2.62
N LEU A 72 6.02 5.01 2.07
CA LEU A 72 6.38 6.43 1.94
C LEU A 72 6.49 7.12 3.31
N ARG A 73 5.58 6.82 4.25
CA ARG A 73 5.68 7.30 5.64
C ARG A 73 6.97 6.84 6.32
N VAL A 74 7.33 5.56 6.17
CA VAL A 74 8.58 5.02 6.71
C VAL A 74 9.80 5.65 6.03
N LEU A 75 9.75 5.89 4.71
CA LEU A 75 10.82 6.57 3.99
C LEU A 75 11.04 7.99 4.52
N GLU A 76 9.96 8.75 4.72
CA GLU A 76 10.02 10.11 5.27
C GLU A 76 10.63 10.14 6.67
N GLN A 77 10.25 9.21 7.55
CA GLN A 77 10.86 9.06 8.88
C GLN A 77 12.37 8.76 8.80
N LYS A 78 12.78 7.88 7.86
CA LYS A 78 14.19 7.55 7.63
C LYS A 78 14.99 8.75 7.13
N ILE A 79 14.42 9.55 6.22
CA ILE A 79 15.04 10.79 5.74
C ILE A 79 15.24 11.77 6.90
N ASN A 80 14.19 11.99 7.71
CA ASN A 80 14.23 12.92 8.83
C ASN A 80 15.32 12.56 9.87
N SER A 81 15.43 11.26 10.18
CA SER A 81 16.39 10.71 11.14
C SER A 81 17.77 10.38 10.56
N HIS A 82 18.02 10.65 9.27
CA HIS A 82 19.28 10.26 8.63
C HIS A 82 20.46 11.06 9.21
N PRO A 83 21.54 10.40 9.69
CA PRO A 83 22.60 11.06 10.45
C PRO A 83 23.58 11.87 9.59
N ARG A 84 23.58 11.66 8.27
CA ARG A 84 24.55 12.27 7.33
C ARG A 84 23.94 13.23 6.32
N LEU A 85 22.62 13.37 6.29
CA LEU A 85 21.99 14.35 5.40
C LEU A 85 21.98 15.71 6.09
N SER A 86 22.36 16.74 5.36
CA SER A 86 22.14 18.13 5.76
C SER A 86 20.64 18.46 5.79
N ASP A 87 20.28 19.51 6.51
CA ASP A 87 18.88 19.95 6.59
C ASP A 87 18.32 20.33 5.21
N ALA A 88 19.14 20.93 4.34
CA ALA A 88 18.75 21.28 2.98
C ALA A 88 18.42 20.04 2.13
N GLU A 89 19.27 19.00 2.18
CA GLU A 89 19.04 17.74 1.47
C GLU A 89 17.80 17.01 2.00
N LYS A 90 17.58 17.03 3.33
CA LYS A 90 16.38 16.46 3.95
C LYS A 90 15.12 17.15 3.41
N VAL A 91 15.11 18.48 3.37
CA VAL A 91 13.99 19.26 2.84
C VAL A 91 13.74 18.94 1.37
N GLU A 92 14.78 18.87 0.54
CA GLU A 92 14.64 18.52 -0.88
C GLU A 92 14.00 17.13 -1.07
N MET A 93 14.48 16.13 -0.31
CA MET A 93 13.92 14.78 -0.37
C MET A 93 12.47 14.73 0.16
N GLN A 94 12.16 15.43 1.25
CA GLN A 94 10.80 15.54 1.78
C GLN A 94 9.84 16.19 0.78
N GLN A 95 10.29 17.23 0.06
CA GLN A 95 9.51 17.83 -1.03
C GLN A 95 9.27 16.82 -2.17
N TYR A 96 10.25 15.99 -2.50
CA TYR A 96 10.04 14.93 -3.50
C TYR A 96 9.03 13.88 -3.01
N VAL A 97 9.12 13.43 -1.76
CA VAL A 97 8.11 12.53 -1.15
C VAL A 97 6.72 13.16 -1.18
N THR A 98 6.62 14.46 -0.88
CA THR A 98 5.36 15.22 -0.97
C THR A 98 4.77 15.24 -2.39
N ARG A 99 5.62 15.36 -3.43
CA ARG A 99 5.17 15.24 -4.83
C ARG A 99 4.70 13.84 -5.17
N VAL A 100 5.34 12.79 -4.62
CA VAL A 100 4.88 11.40 -4.77
C VAL A 100 3.52 11.20 -4.12
N TYR A 101 3.28 11.76 -2.93
CA TYR A 101 1.92 11.75 -2.34
C TYR A 101 0.90 12.44 -3.27
N GLY A 102 1.28 13.55 -3.89
CA GLY A 102 0.43 14.27 -4.85
C GLY A 102 0.00 13.42 -6.05
N SER A 103 0.89 12.60 -6.61
CA SER A 103 0.56 11.75 -7.77
C SER A 103 -0.40 10.60 -7.44
N LEU A 104 -0.58 10.28 -6.15
CA LEU A 104 -1.47 9.23 -5.68
C LEU A 104 -2.87 9.74 -5.29
N THR A 105 -3.10 11.06 -5.32
CA THR A 105 -4.37 11.68 -4.89
C THR A 105 -5.59 11.20 -5.68
N SER A 106 -5.43 10.76 -6.93
CA SER A 106 -6.50 10.16 -7.72
C SER A 106 -7.12 8.92 -7.05
N PHE A 107 -6.39 8.22 -6.19
CA PHE A 107 -6.87 7.06 -5.45
C PHE A 107 -7.62 7.44 -4.16
N ASN A 108 -7.65 8.71 -3.76
CA ASN A 108 -8.37 9.17 -2.55
C ASN A 108 -9.86 8.81 -2.56
N VAL A 109 -10.44 8.66 -3.77
CA VAL A 109 -11.81 8.21 -3.96
C VAL A 109 -12.09 6.85 -3.31
N LEU A 110 -11.08 5.99 -3.14
CA LEU A 110 -11.21 4.66 -2.55
C LEU A 110 -11.26 4.67 -1.03
N PHE A 111 -10.81 5.73 -0.37
CA PHE A 111 -10.77 5.81 1.09
C PHE A 111 -12.12 6.25 1.65
N LYS A 112 -12.56 5.61 2.73
CA LYS A 112 -13.75 6.02 3.49
C LYS A 112 -13.50 7.34 4.22
N ASP A 113 -12.35 7.46 4.86
CA ASP A 113 -12.02 8.59 5.73
C ASP A 113 -11.01 9.52 5.08
N LYS A 114 -11.20 10.84 5.26
CA LYS A 114 -10.32 11.86 4.66
C LYS A 114 -8.95 11.94 5.31
N ASP A 115 -8.84 11.54 6.57
CA ASP A 115 -7.57 11.53 7.31
C ASP A 115 -6.59 10.49 6.75
N ASP A 116 -7.11 9.52 6.00
CA ASP A 116 -6.32 8.51 5.30
C ASP A 116 -5.87 8.92 3.90
N TRP A 117 -6.34 10.06 3.39
CA TRP A 117 -6.06 10.50 2.03
C TRP A 117 -4.56 10.74 1.82
N PHE A 118 -4.12 10.47 0.59
CA PHE A 118 -2.88 11.02 0.10
C PHE A 118 -3.01 12.54 0.00
N VAL A 119 -2.04 13.25 0.58
CA VAL A 119 -1.96 14.71 0.54
C VAL A 119 -0.62 15.11 -0.05
N GLY A 120 -0.65 15.67 -1.25
CA GLY A 120 0.53 16.25 -1.89
C GLY A 120 0.66 17.74 -1.65
N ALA A 121 1.64 18.36 -2.33
CA ALA A 121 1.69 19.80 -2.44
C ALA A 121 0.40 20.27 -3.12
N ARG A 122 -0.31 21.24 -2.52
CA ARG A 122 -1.43 21.90 -3.20
C ARG A 122 -0.86 22.49 -4.49
N GLY A 123 -1.45 22.11 -5.63
CA GLY A 123 -1.11 22.73 -6.91
C GLY A 123 -1.28 24.23 -6.76
N GLY A 124 -0.17 24.96 -6.86
CA GLY A 124 -0.23 26.38 -7.14
C GLY A 124 -0.62 26.50 -8.60
N ASP A 125 -1.90 26.70 -8.84
CA ASP A 125 -2.35 27.50 -9.98
C ASP A 125 -2.37 28.97 -9.53
#